data_AF-A0A8H4MV80-F1
#
_entry.id   AF-A0A8H4MV80-F1
#
_cell.length_a   1.000
_cell.length_b   1.000
_cell.length_c   1.000
_cell.angle_alpha   90.00
_cell.angle_beta   90.00
_cell.angle_gamma   90.00
#
_symmetry.space_group_name_H-M   'P 1'
#
loop_
_entity.id
_entity.type
_entity.pdbx_description
1 polymer ?
#
loop_
_entity_poly.entity_id
_entity_poly.type
_entity_poly.pdbx_seq_one_letter_code
_entity_poly.pdbx_strand_id
1 'polypeptide(L)' 'MKPPSTVVAVIVDVTNKQGAIHITNDDGTYIDMVGTEFAGYFVVVPWRYDWRLRGSGSIEVGYVLRKERT' A
#
# COMPACT_ATOMS: atom_id res chain seq x y z
N MET A 1 -3.92 8.55 3.06
CA MET A 1 -2.62 9.05 2.58
C MET A 1 -2.49 8.76 1.09
N LYS A 2 -1.92 9.69 0.31
CA LYS A 2 -1.60 9.48 -1.10
C LYS A 2 -0.08 9.35 -1.23
N PRO A 3 0.45 8.22 -1.72
CA PRO A 3 1.89 8.08 -1.96
C PRO A 3 2.41 9.12 -2.96
N PRO A 4 3.72 9.42 -2.95
CA PRO A 4 4.34 10.27 -3.97
C PRO A 4 4.09 9.76 -5.40
N SER A 5 4.03 10.67 -6.38
CA SER A 5 3.75 10.33 -7.78
C SER A 5 4.82 9.45 -8.44
N THR A 6 6.02 9.37 -7.84
CA THR A 6 7.12 8.52 -8.28
C THR A 6 6.97 7.07 -7.83
N VAL A 7 6.03 6.75 -6.94
CA VAL A 7 5.79 5.40 -6.46
C VAL A 7 5.20 4.52 -7.57
N VAL A 8 5.79 3.34 -7.76
CA VAL A 8 5.31 2.31 -8.71
C VAL A 8 4.79 1.06 -8.00
N ALA A 9 5.15 0.86 -6.72
CA ALA A 9 4.59 -0.17 -5.87
C ALA A 9 4.64 0.25 -4.39
N VAL A 10 3.68 -0.24 -3.61
CA VAL A 10 3.68 -0.14 -2.15
C VAL A 10 4.06 -1.50 -1.59
N ILE A 11 4.97 -1.52 -0.62
CA ILE A 11 5.29 -2.70 0.17
C ILE A 11 4.52 -2.59 1.47
N VAL A 12 3.74 -3.61 1.80
CA VAL A 12 3.01 -3.68 3.05
C VAL A 12 3.62 -4.80 3.89
N ASP A 13 4.16 -4.44 5.06
CA ASP A 13 4.66 -5.41 6.03
C ASP A 13 3.48 -5.90 6.88
N VAL A 14 3.08 -7.15 6.63
CA VAL A 14 2.06 -7.88 7.39
C VAL A 14 2.67 -9.08 8.10
N THR A 15 3.98 -9.08 8.35
CA THR A 15 4.65 -10.13 9.13
C THR A 15 4.08 -10.24 10.54
N ASN A 16 3.70 -9.10 11.12
CA ASN A 16 3.03 -9.01 12.41
C ASN A 16 1.54 -8.64 12.20
N LYS A 17 0.63 -9.48 12.71
CA LYS A 17 -0.85 -9.33 12.56
C LYS A 17 -1.43 -8.15 13.36
N GLN A 18 -1.08 -6.92 13.02
CA GLN A 18 -1.45 -5.73 13.81
C GLN A 18 -2.23 -4.65 13.04
N GLY A 19 -2.57 -4.88 11.77
CA GLY A 19 -3.36 -3.92 11.02
C GLY A 19 -3.69 -4.37 9.60
N ALA A 20 -4.24 -3.42 8.85
CA ALA A 20 -4.53 -3.57 7.43
C ALA A 20 -4.40 -2.22 6.71
N ILE A 21 -4.10 -2.30 5.41
CA ILE A 21 -4.14 -1.19 4.47
C ILE A 21 -5.37 -1.37 3.58
N HIS A 22 -6.28 -0.40 3.62
CA HIS A 22 -7.35 -0.28 2.64
C HIS A 22 -6.85 0.58 1.47
N ILE A 23 -7.18 0.14 0.26
CA ILE A 23 -6.85 0.81 -0.99
C ILE A 23 -8.14 1.35 -1.59
N THR A 24 -8.17 2.66 -1.86
CA THR A 24 -9.29 3.33 -2.54
C THR A 24 -8.78 4.13 -3.72
N ASN A 25 -9.66 4.52 -4.65
CA ASN A 25 -9.32 5.57 -5.60
C ASN A 25 -9.44 6.97 -4.95
N ASP A 26 -9.16 8.02 -5.73
CA ASP A 26 -9.27 9.42 -5.31
C ASP A 26 -10.70 9.81 -4.89
N ASP A 27 -11.73 9.17 -5.45
CA ASP A 27 -13.15 9.38 -5.11
C ASP A 27 -13.60 8.59 -3.86
N GLY A 28 -12.69 7.86 -3.22
CA GLY A 28 -12.98 7.04 -2.04
C GLY A 28 -13.66 5.71 -2.35
N THR A 29 -13.78 5.33 -3.63
CA THR A 29 -14.28 4.01 -4.02
C THR A 29 -13.29 2.94 -3.60
N TYR A 30 -13.79 1.90 -2.93
CA TYR A 30 -12.98 0.74 -2.52
C TYR A 30 -12.41 0.00 -3.72
N ILE A 31 -11.12 -0.33 -3.65
CA ILE A 31 -10.42 -1.13 -4.65
C ILE A 31 -10.08 -2.49 -4.05
N ASP A 32 -9.31 -2.49 -2.97
CA ASP A 32 -8.86 -3.72 -2.31
C ASP A 32 -8.33 -3.45 -0.89
N MET A 33 -7.84 -4.50 -0.23
CA MET A 33 -7.20 -4.44 1.08
C MET A 33 -6.00 -5.39 1.14
N VAL A 34 -5.02 -5.03 1.96
CA VAL A 34 -3.94 -5.92 2.39
C VAL A 34 -3.91 -5.93 3.91
N GLY A 35 -4.19 -7.07 4.51
CA GLY A 35 -4.25 -7.24 5.96
C GLY A 35 -3.91 -8.64 6.44
N THR A 36 -4.70 -9.14 7.40
CA THR A 36 -4.42 -10.37 8.15
C THR A 36 -4.51 -11.64 7.30
N GLU A 37 -5.17 -11.58 6.14
CA GLU A 37 -5.22 -12.65 5.15
C GLU A 37 -3.84 -12.95 4.53
N PHE A 38 -2.91 -12.00 4.58
CA PHE A 38 -1.52 -12.15 4.12
C PHE A 38 -0.52 -12.25 5.27
N ALA A 39 -0.96 -12.59 6.48
CA ALA A 39 -0.09 -12.61 7.64
C ALA A 39 1.16 -13.49 7.47
N GLY A 40 2.31 -12.96 7.89
CA GLY A 40 3.60 -13.63 7.78
C GLY A 40 4.36 -13.31 6.48
N TYR A 41 3.81 -12.45 5.63
CA TYR A 41 4.44 -12.05 4.36
C TYR A 41 4.76 -10.55 4.28
N PHE A 42 5.61 -10.20 3.34
CA PHE A 42 5.67 -8.86 2.77
C PHE A 42 4.90 -8.86 1.46
N VAL A 43 3.88 -8.02 1.36
CA VAL A 43 3.02 -7.94 0.17
C VAL A 43 3.46 -6.75 -0.67
N VAL A 44 3.74 -6.99 -1.94
CA VAL A 44 4.05 -5.92 -2.91
C VAL A 44 2.81 -5.67 -3.76
N VAL A 45 2.28 -4.47 -3.66
CA VAL A 45 1.11 -4.02 -4.42
C VAL A 45 1.56 -3.08 -5.54
N PRO A 46 1.39 -3.44 -6.82
CA PRO A 46 1.58 -2.49 -7.92
C PRO A 46 0.72 -1.25 -7.71
N TRP A 47 1.30 -0.07 -7.83
CA TRP A 47 0.64 1.17 -7.43
C TRP A 47 0.25 2.02 -8.62
N ARG A 48 -0.95 2.60 -8.56
CA ARG A 48 -1.44 3.61 -9.51
C ARG A 48 -1.55 4.97 -8.84
N TYR A 49 -1.31 6.03 -9.62
CA TYR A 49 -1.24 7.40 -9.11
C TYR A 49 -2.59 7.93 -8.58
N ASP A 50 -3.70 7.32 -9.00
CA ASP A 50 -5.07 7.65 -8.59
C ASP A 50 -5.52 6.89 -7.34
N TRP A 51 -4.64 6.06 -6.74
CA TRP A 51 -4.96 5.28 -5.55
C TRP A 51 -4.52 5.97 -4.25
N ARG A 52 -5.21 5.65 -3.16
CA ARG A 52 -4.98 6.13 -1.81
C ARG A 52 -4.90 4.98 -0.82
N LEU A 53 -4.04 5.16 0.18
CA LEU A 53 -3.87 4.26 1.32
C LEU A 53 -4.67 4.77 2.52
N ARG A 54 -5.35 3.87 3.22
CA ARG A 54 -5.89 4.12 4.56
C ARG A 54 -5.50 2.98 5.48
N GLY A 55 -4.69 3.28 6.48
CA GLY A 55 -4.31 2.30 7.51
C GLY A 55 -5.36 2.16 8.60
N SER A 56 -5.50 0.94 9.09
CA SER A 56 -6.25 0.57 10.29
C SER A 56 -5.32 -0.25 11.20
N GLY A 57 -5.16 0.14 12.46
CA GLY A 57 -4.21 -0.48 13.38
C GLY A 57 -2.77 -0.01 13.19
N SER A 58 -1.80 -0.85 13.56
CA SER A 58 -0.37 -0.60 13.41
C SER A 58 0.18 -1.46 12.28
N ILE A 59 0.47 -0.83 11.14
CA ILE A 59 0.98 -1.51 9.94
C ILE A 59 2.03 -0.63 9.28
N GLU A 60 3.16 -1.24 8.90
CA GLU A 60 4.26 -0.54 8.23
C GLU A 60 4.10 -0.62 6.72
N VAL A 61 4.39 0.51 6.06
CA VAL A 61 4.37 0.60 4.59
C VAL A 61 5.66 1.22 4.07
N GLY A 62 6.20 0.60 3.04
CA GLY A 62 7.33 1.09 2.26
C GLY A 62 6.92 1.39 0.82
N TYR A 63 7.80 2.05 0.07
CA TYR A 63 7.55 2.43 -1.32
C TYR A 63 8.68 1.99 -2.23
N VAL A 64 8.31 1.47 -3.40
CA VAL A 64 9.22 1.32 -4.53
C VAL A 64 9.05 2.53 -5.44
N LEU A 65 10.13 3.27 -5.65
CA LEU A 65 10.15 4.45 -6.50
C LEU A 65 10.57 4.08 -7.92
N ARG A 66 9.99 4.76 -8.92
CA ARG A 66 10.43 4.70 -10.30
C ARG A 66 11.89 5.16 -10.36
N LYS A 67 12.74 4.37 -11.03
CA LYS A 67 14.11 4.77 -11.34
C LYS A 67 14.09 6.02 -12.21
N GLU A 68 14.79 7.06 -11.79
CA GLU A 68 15.03 8.24 -12.62
C GLU A 68 15.84 7.83 -13.86
N ARG A 69 15.38 8.22 -15.05
CA ARG A 69 16.17 8.04 -16.26
C ARG A 69 17.23 9.13 -16.27
N THR A 70 18.47 8.74 -16.03
CA THR A 70 19.67 9.57 -16.25
C THR A 70 19.94 9.72 -17.74
#